data_AF-A0AA88Y1R1-F1
#
_entry.id   AF-A0AA88Y1R1-F1
#
_cell.length_a   1.000
_cell.length_b   1.000
_cell.length_c   1.000
_cell.angle_alpha   90.00
_cell.angle_beta   90.00
_cell.angle_gamma   90.00
#
_symmetry.space_group_name_H-M   'P 1'
#
loop_
_entity.id
_entity.type
_entity.pdbx_description
1 polymer ?
#
loop_
_entity_poly.entity_id
_entity_poly.type
_entity_poly.pdbx_seq_one_letter_code
_entity_poly.pdbx_strand_id
1 'polypeptide(L)'
;MYIFTVIANTHIEKKKSFKIKNNFDSVLWYRWLDKLGLAAKSNVGGLMRQTFIQGSYALVDPDTLYPNPDYWLTVLYKRLVGNIVYNAQAYNATNKIRLYAHSANTNWYSSSCVVLYGMNLYKENVTLELPQYKNLALDLYLLQAPNSDLYSRSVLLNGNRLHLNPDDTLPNLNIPVQVKDNFTLPPYSYFFLVIPTA
;
A
#
# COMPACT_ATOMS: atom_id res chain seq x y z
N MET A 1 -16.25 -19.61 0.47
CA MET A 1 -14.78 -19.44 0.48
C MET A 1 -14.42 -18.70 -0.80
N TYR A 2 -14.35 -17.37 -0.75
CA TYR A 2 -14.14 -16.56 -1.95
C TYR A 2 -12.63 -16.45 -2.22
N ILE A 3 -12.18 -17.11 -3.28
CA ILE A 3 -10.79 -17.08 -3.77
C ILE A 3 -10.71 -15.88 -4.69
N PHE A 4 -9.93 -14.85 -4.34
CA PHE A 4 -9.68 -13.70 -5.21
C PHE A 4 -8.50 -14.02 -6.13
N THR A 5 -8.76 -14.21 -7.43
CA THR A 5 -7.76 -14.54 -8.45
C THR A 5 -7.25 -13.29 -9.13
N VAL A 6 -5.95 -12.99 -8.99
CA VAL A 6 -5.28 -11.89 -9.72
C VAL A 6 -4.21 -12.47 -10.64
N ILE A 7 -4.31 -12.22 -11.94
CA ILE A 7 -3.30 -12.70 -12.91
C ILE A 7 -2.27 -11.58 -13.08
N ALA A 8 -0.98 -11.89 -12.85
CA ALA A 8 0.15 -11.00 -13.08
C ALA A 8 1.06 -11.61 -14.15
N ASN A 9 1.27 -10.93 -15.27
CA ASN A 9 2.19 -11.38 -16.33
C ASN A 9 3.45 -10.53 -16.30
N THR A 10 4.63 -11.14 -16.09
CA THR A 10 5.92 -10.49 -16.34
C THR A 10 6.98 -11.49 -16.79
N HIS A 11 7.68 -11.18 -17.88
CA HIS A 11 8.87 -11.88 -18.38
C HIS A 11 10.08 -11.73 -17.43
N ILE A 12 10.94 -12.75 -17.41
CA ILE A 12 12.04 -12.94 -16.44
C ILE A 12 13.38 -12.53 -17.07
N GLU A 13 14.15 -11.65 -16.42
CA GLU A 13 15.61 -11.60 -16.57
C GLU A 13 16.38 -11.44 -15.25
N LYS A 14 17.64 -11.91 -15.29
CA LYS A 14 18.43 -12.51 -14.20
C LYS A 14 18.99 -11.55 -13.13
N LYS A 15 19.22 -12.13 -11.94
CA LYS A 15 19.85 -11.58 -10.73
C LYS A 15 21.21 -10.89 -10.97
N LYS A 16 21.40 -9.73 -10.32
CA LYS A 16 22.71 -9.25 -9.82
C LYS A 16 22.54 -8.75 -8.38
N SER A 17 23.35 -9.29 -7.46
CA SER A 17 23.46 -8.80 -6.09
C SER A 17 24.20 -7.46 -6.07
N PHE A 18 23.63 -6.47 -5.39
CA PHE A 18 24.26 -5.18 -5.12
C PHE A 18 24.56 -5.04 -3.63
N LYS A 19 25.78 -4.59 -3.31
CA LYS A 19 26.20 -4.17 -1.97
C LYS A 19 25.29 -3.02 -1.50
N ILE A 20 24.57 -3.22 -0.40
CA ILE A 20 23.72 -2.19 0.20
C ILE A 20 24.62 -1.26 1.02
N LYS A 21 24.81 -0.03 0.53
CA LYS A 21 25.36 1.07 1.32
C LYS A 21 24.25 1.50 2.29
N ASN A 22 24.56 1.53 3.58
CA ASN A 22 23.62 1.84 4.67
C ASN A 22 23.04 3.26 4.52
N ASN A 23 21.87 3.38 3.89
CA ASN A 23 20.91 4.48 4.07
C ASN A 23 19.57 3.80 4.43
N PHE A 24 19.41 3.51 5.73
CA PHE A 24 18.37 2.60 6.21
C PHE A 24 16.99 3.25 6.36
N ASP A 25 16.84 4.56 6.29
CA ASP A 25 15.61 5.22 6.77
C ASP A 25 14.47 5.24 5.74
N SER A 26 14.76 5.26 4.44
CA SER A 26 13.73 5.54 3.42
C SER A 26 13.09 4.30 2.80
N VAL A 27 13.68 3.12 2.99
CA VAL A 27 13.12 1.83 2.51
C VAL A 27 12.22 1.17 3.57
N LEU A 28 12.08 1.79 4.76
CA LEU A 28 11.35 1.21 5.89
C LEU A 28 9.85 1.18 5.67
N TRP A 29 9.29 2.23 5.07
CA TRP A 29 7.88 2.22 4.69
C TRP A 29 7.55 1.16 3.66
N TYR A 30 8.53 0.82 2.81
CA TYR A 30 8.34 -0.27 1.87
C TYR A 30 8.16 -1.63 2.56
N ARG A 31 8.83 -1.83 3.70
CA ARG A 31 8.74 -3.06 4.48
C ARG A 31 7.63 -3.03 5.54
N TRP A 32 7.11 -1.84 5.86
CA TRP A 32 6.10 -1.69 6.90
C TRP A 32 4.77 -2.32 6.50
N LEU A 33 4.27 -2.05 5.28
CA LEU A 33 3.03 -2.64 4.81
C LEU A 33 3.11 -4.17 4.75
N ASP A 34 4.28 -4.70 4.40
CA ASP A 34 4.52 -6.14 4.35
C ASP A 34 4.38 -6.79 5.71
N LYS A 35 4.94 -6.15 6.76
CA LYS A 35 4.79 -6.61 8.13
C LYS A 35 3.34 -6.58 8.58
N LEU A 36 2.58 -5.51 8.26
CA LEU A 36 1.16 -5.41 8.56
C LEU A 36 0.38 -6.55 7.91
N GLY A 37 0.57 -6.78 6.61
CA GLY A 37 -0.12 -7.83 5.87
C GLY A 37 0.24 -9.25 6.33
N LEU A 38 1.52 -9.53 6.58
CA LEU A 38 1.96 -10.83 7.09
C LEU A 38 1.45 -11.10 8.50
N ALA A 39 1.48 -10.11 9.39
CA ALA A 39 0.97 -10.25 10.74
C ALA A 39 -0.54 -10.52 10.74
N ALA A 40 -1.29 -9.81 9.89
CA ALA A 40 -2.72 -10.06 9.71
C ALA A 40 -3.00 -11.48 9.20
N LYS A 41 -2.24 -11.94 8.19
CA LYS A 41 -2.34 -13.31 7.66
C LYS A 41 -2.01 -14.37 8.71
N SER A 42 -1.08 -14.08 9.61
CA SER A 42 -0.69 -14.94 10.73
C SER A 42 -1.58 -14.78 11.97
N ASN A 43 -2.71 -14.07 11.87
CA ASN A 43 -3.66 -13.85 12.95
C ASN A 43 -3.03 -13.21 14.21
N VAL A 44 -2.06 -12.31 14.01
CA VAL A 44 -1.45 -11.54 15.09
C VAL A 44 -2.41 -10.42 15.49
N GLY A 45 -2.84 -10.40 16.76
CA GLY A 45 -3.88 -9.48 17.25
C GLY A 45 -3.47 -8.00 17.34
N GLY A 46 -2.18 -7.67 17.21
CA GLY A 46 -1.72 -6.29 17.24
C GLY A 46 -0.26 -6.12 16.84
N LEU A 47 0.04 -4.99 16.21
CA LEU A 47 1.39 -4.56 15.88
C LEU A 47 1.63 -3.18 16.46
N MET A 48 2.75 -3.02 17.18
CA MET A 48 3.19 -1.74 17.71
C MET A 48 4.39 -1.26 16.90
N ARG A 49 4.26 -0.08 16.27
CA ARG A 49 5.37 0.57 15.57
C ARG A 49 6.20 1.36 16.58
N GLN A 50 7.41 0.89 16.87
CA GLN A 50 8.44 1.69 17.52
C GLN A 50 9.15 2.50 16.41
N THR A 51 9.29 3.84 16.49
CA THR A 51 8.80 4.84 17.45
C THR A 51 7.84 5.83 16.78
N PHE A 52 7.03 6.55 17.56
CA PHE A 52 6.14 7.58 17.03
C PHE A 52 6.90 8.88 16.67
N ILE A 53 7.72 9.41 17.58
CA ILE A 53 8.38 10.73 17.44
C ILE A 53 9.92 10.62 17.50
N GLN A 54 10.50 9.57 18.09
CA GLN A 54 11.92 9.57 18.45
C GLN A 54 12.79 8.71 17.54
N GLY A 55 13.75 9.33 16.83
CA GLY A 55 14.76 8.64 16.03
C GLY A 55 14.51 8.71 14.51
N SER A 56 15.49 8.26 13.72
CA SER A 56 15.50 8.45 12.26
C SER A 56 14.39 7.68 11.51
N TYR A 57 13.80 6.67 12.15
CA TYR A 57 12.71 5.83 11.62
C TYR A 57 11.35 6.13 12.27
N ALA A 58 11.24 7.24 13.00
CA ALA A 58 10.01 7.70 13.62
C ALA A 58 8.93 7.99 12.57
N LEU A 59 7.65 7.88 12.96
CA LEU A 59 6.55 8.27 12.07
C LEU A 59 6.52 9.79 11.83
N VAL A 60 6.91 10.55 12.85
CA VAL A 60 7.00 12.00 12.81
C VAL A 60 8.44 12.38 13.15
N ASP A 61 9.02 13.27 12.35
CA ASP A 61 10.36 13.79 12.60
C ASP A 61 10.34 14.65 13.88
N PRO A 62 11.19 14.38 14.89
CA PRO A 62 11.16 15.08 16.17
C PRO A 62 11.51 16.56 16.07
N ASP A 63 12.36 16.93 15.11
CA ASP A 63 12.90 18.29 15.01
C ASP A 63 11.98 19.20 14.21
N THR A 64 11.35 18.65 13.18
CA THR A 64 10.53 19.42 12.22
C THR A 64 9.03 19.18 12.35
N LEU A 65 8.63 18.17 13.14
CA LEU A 65 7.25 17.69 13.28
C LEU A 65 6.58 17.28 11.96
N TYR A 66 7.34 17.16 10.88
CA TYR A 66 6.81 16.72 9.60
C TYR A 66 6.61 15.20 9.58
N PRO A 67 5.48 14.72 9.01
CA PRO A 67 5.20 13.29 8.93
C PRO A 67 6.06 12.63 7.86
N ASN A 68 6.67 11.50 8.22
CA ASN A 68 7.42 10.66 7.30
C ASN A 68 6.48 9.85 6.38
N PRO A 69 6.99 9.27 5.28
CA PRO A 69 6.22 8.39 4.39
C PRO A 69 5.45 7.28 5.09
N ASP A 70 6.06 6.70 6.13
CA ASP A 70 5.46 5.68 6.98
C ASP A 70 4.17 6.14 7.68
N TYR A 71 4.08 7.42 8.05
CA TYR A 71 2.89 7.99 8.69
C TYR A 71 1.72 7.99 7.72
N TRP A 72 1.92 8.47 6.49
CA TRP A 72 0.88 8.51 5.46
C TRP A 72 0.35 7.11 5.12
N LEU A 73 1.25 6.14 4.99
CA LEU A 73 0.90 4.74 4.81
C LEU A 73 0.03 4.22 5.97
N THR A 74 0.43 4.53 7.21
CA THR A 74 -0.29 4.08 8.42
C THR A 74 -1.66 4.74 8.55
N VAL A 75 -1.78 6.04 8.26
CA VAL A 75 -3.06 6.77 8.27
C VAL A 75 -4.00 6.19 7.21
N LEU A 76 -3.51 5.95 5.99
CA LEU A 76 -4.32 5.37 4.92
C LEU A 76 -4.76 3.95 5.26
N TYR A 77 -3.85 3.12 5.79
CA TYR A 77 -4.17 1.78 6.28
C TYR A 77 -5.26 1.83 7.35
N LYS A 78 -5.13 2.71 8.35
CA LYS A 78 -6.12 2.83 9.44
C LYS A 78 -7.50 3.30 8.96
N ARG A 79 -7.54 4.13 7.91
CA ARG A 79 -8.79 4.60 7.29
C ARG A 79 -9.46 3.54 6.45
N LEU A 80 -8.72 2.80 5.63
CA LEU A 80 -9.29 1.87 4.66
C LEU A 80 -9.48 0.46 5.22
N VAL A 81 -8.51 -0.05 5.97
CA VAL A 81 -8.42 -1.47 6.35
C VAL A 81 -9.17 -1.75 7.65
N GLY A 82 -10.08 -2.72 7.60
CA GLY A 82 -10.84 -3.23 8.72
C GLY A 82 -10.23 -4.48 9.36
N ASN A 83 -11.00 -5.09 10.26
CA ASN A 83 -10.51 -6.13 11.17
C ASN A 83 -10.63 -7.56 10.62
N ILE A 84 -11.46 -7.80 9.61
CA ILE A 84 -11.64 -9.15 9.03
C ILE A 84 -10.60 -9.36 7.96
N VAL A 85 -9.85 -10.45 8.04
CA VAL A 85 -8.79 -10.80 7.08
C VAL A 85 -9.32 -11.81 6.08
N TYR A 86 -9.05 -11.57 4.79
CA TYR A 86 -9.34 -12.48 3.69
C TYR A 86 -8.03 -13.00 3.06
N ASN A 87 -8.09 -14.21 2.50
CA ASN A 87 -6.95 -14.79 1.79
C ASN A 87 -6.97 -14.35 0.33
N ALA A 88 -6.04 -13.47 -0.06
CA ALA A 88 -5.81 -13.09 -1.45
C ALA A 88 -4.61 -13.86 -2.02
N GLN A 89 -4.74 -14.40 -3.23
CA GLN A 89 -3.66 -15.08 -3.92
C GLN A 89 -3.62 -14.65 -5.40
N ALA A 90 -2.45 -14.29 -5.90
CA ALA A 90 -2.28 -14.07 -7.33
C ALA A 90 -2.04 -15.41 -8.03
N TYR A 91 -2.70 -15.63 -9.17
CA TYR A 91 -2.57 -16.84 -10.00
C TYR A 91 -1.16 -17.01 -10.56
N ASN A 92 -0.41 -15.91 -10.70
CA ASN A 92 1.01 -15.88 -11.06
C ASN A 92 1.82 -15.12 -9.99
N ALA A 93 1.62 -15.47 -8.71
CA ALA A 93 2.33 -14.83 -7.62
C ALA A 93 3.83 -15.10 -7.68
N THR A 94 4.60 -14.16 -8.23
CA THR A 94 6.03 -14.10 -7.96
C THR A 94 6.25 -13.47 -6.59
N ASN A 95 7.34 -13.82 -5.89
CA ASN A 95 7.69 -13.26 -4.57
C ASN A 95 7.84 -11.73 -4.52
N LYS A 96 7.74 -11.06 -5.68
CA LYS A 96 7.87 -9.60 -5.84
C LYS A 96 6.53 -8.86 -5.83
N ILE A 97 5.41 -9.55 -6.03
CA ILE A 97 4.07 -8.97 -5.85
C ILE A 97 3.45 -9.61 -4.63
N ARG A 98 3.09 -8.78 -3.66
CA ARG A 98 2.47 -9.23 -2.42
C ARG A 98 1.10 -8.61 -2.31
N LEU A 99 0.11 -9.44 -2.04
CA LEU A 99 -1.30 -9.09 -1.98
C LEU A 99 -1.87 -9.56 -0.65
N TYR A 100 -2.70 -8.71 -0.07
CA TYR A 100 -3.43 -8.94 1.17
C TYR A 100 -4.82 -8.39 1.00
N ALA A 101 -5.82 -9.05 1.57
CA ALA A 101 -7.21 -8.61 1.50
C ALA A 101 -7.81 -8.55 2.90
N HIS A 102 -8.57 -7.49 3.17
CA HIS A 102 -9.27 -7.27 4.42
C HIS A 102 -10.67 -6.74 4.15
N SER A 103 -11.56 -6.77 5.13
CA SER A 103 -12.79 -5.96 5.07
C SER A 103 -12.45 -4.47 5.05
N ALA A 104 -13.32 -3.66 4.47
CA ALA A 104 -13.21 -2.21 4.60
C ALA A 104 -13.59 -1.76 6.02
N ASN A 105 -13.09 -0.58 6.40
CA ASN A 105 -13.49 0.09 7.62
C ASN A 105 -14.90 0.69 7.45
N THR A 106 -15.82 0.31 8.34
CA THR A 106 -17.24 0.71 8.32
C THR A 106 -17.47 2.21 8.46
N ASN A 107 -16.50 2.95 8.98
CA ASN A 107 -16.61 4.40 9.16
C ASN A 107 -16.46 5.17 7.85
N TRP A 108 -15.76 4.59 6.86
CA TRP A 108 -15.42 5.26 5.59
C TRP A 108 -16.08 4.58 4.39
N TYR A 109 -16.32 3.28 4.48
CA TYR A 109 -16.93 2.47 3.43
C TYR A 109 -17.97 1.53 4.03
N SER A 110 -18.89 1.05 3.19
CA SER A 110 -19.87 0.03 3.60
C SER A 110 -19.18 -1.23 4.12
N SER A 111 -19.81 -1.92 5.08
CA SER A 111 -19.31 -3.17 5.65
C SER A 111 -19.17 -4.31 4.63
N SER A 112 -19.83 -4.19 3.48
CA SER A 112 -19.72 -5.11 2.35
C SER A 112 -18.55 -4.79 1.42
N CYS A 113 -17.74 -3.77 1.68
CA CYS A 113 -16.56 -3.51 0.87
C CYS A 113 -15.37 -4.36 1.34
N VAL A 114 -14.57 -4.81 0.38
CA VAL A 114 -13.29 -5.50 0.60
C VAL A 114 -12.17 -4.58 0.15
N VAL A 115 -11.13 -4.45 0.97
CA VAL A 115 -9.92 -3.71 0.63
C VAL A 115 -8.82 -4.69 0.28
N LEU A 116 -8.45 -4.71 -0.98
CA LEU A 116 -7.26 -5.39 -1.48
C LEU A 116 -6.10 -4.40 -1.44
N TYR A 117 -5.02 -4.75 -0.75
CA TYR A 117 -3.83 -3.92 -0.74
C TYR A 117 -2.58 -4.76 -1.01
N GLY A 118 -1.57 -4.10 -1.54
CA GLY A 118 -0.39 -4.80 -1.98
C GLY A 118 0.72 -3.89 -2.42
N MET A 119 1.78 -4.51 -2.93
CA MET A 119 2.97 -3.81 -3.37
C MET A 119 3.58 -4.43 -4.61
N ASN A 120 4.12 -3.57 -5.45
CA ASN A 120 4.95 -3.94 -6.58
C ASN A 120 6.43 -3.72 -6.23
N LEU A 121 7.19 -4.81 -6.06
CA LEU A 121 8.65 -4.76 -5.84
C LEU A 121 9.45 -4.91 -7.15
N TYR A 122 8.80 -4.93 -8.31
CA TYR A 122 9.48 -4.90 -9.60
C TYR A 122 10.04 -3.51 -9.92
N LYS A 123 11.03 -3.52 -10.82
CA LYS A 123 11.57 -2.31 -11.47
C LYS A 123 10.78 -1.88 -12.70
N GLU A 124 9.72 -2.61 -13.00
CA GLU A 124 8.88 -2.43 -14.17
C GLU A 124 7.42 -2.28 -13.75
N ASN A 125 6.63 -1.70 -14.65
CA ASN A 125 5.20 -1.57 -14.47
C ASN A 125 4.56 -2.96 -14.53
N VAL A 126 3.67 -3.25 -13.57
CA VAL A 126 2.90 -4.49 -13.58
C VAL A 126 1.42 -4.19 -13.68
N THR A 127 0.76 -4.77 -14.67
CA THR A 127 -0.70 -4.71 -14.78
C THR A 127 -1.30 -5.85 -13.97
N LEU A 128 -2.22 -5.50 -13.07
CA LEU A 128 -3.04 -6.46 -12.32
C LEU A 128 -4.44 -6.49 -12.93
N GLU A 129 -4.91 -7.70 -13.26
CA GLU A 129 -6.26 -7.94 -13.76
C GLU A 129 -7.10 -8.60 -12.67
N LEU A 130 -8.34 -8.10 -12.51
CA LEU A 130 -9.31 -8.59 -11.55
C LEU A 130 -10.52 -9.19 -12.28
N PRO A 131 -10.38 -10.39 -12.87
CA PRO A 131 -11.43 -10.99 -13.70
C PRO A 131 -12.75 -11.24 -12.94
N GLN A 132 -12.69 -11.36 -11.61
CA GLN A 132 -13.87 -11.60 -10.76
C GLN A 132 -14.72 -10.35 -10.52
N TYR A 133 -14.15 -9.16 -10.68
CA TYR A 133 -14.81 -7.87 -10.43
C TYR A 133 -14.98 -7.08 -11.73
N LYS A 134 -15.11 -7.79 -12.85
CA LYS A 134 -15.26 -7.19 -14.17
C LYS A 134 -16.51 -6.30 -14.21
N ASN A 135 -16.39 -5.11 -14.80
CA ASN A 135 -17.40 -4.04 -14.83
C ASN A 135 -17.76 -3.36 -13.49
N LEU A 136 -17.10 -3.67 -12.37
CA LEU A 136 -17.27 -2.90 -11.14
C LEU A 136 -16.36 -1.66 -11.13
N ALA A 137 -16.87 -0.56 -10.58
CA ALA A 137 -16.09 0.63 -10.32
C ALA A 137 -15.31 0.42 -9.02
N LEU A 138 -13.98 0.45 -9.10
CA LEU A 138 -13.08 0.19 -7.99
C LEU A 138 -12.33 1.46 -7.62
N ASP A 139 -12.20 1.71 -6.32
CA ASP A 139 -11.47 2.88 -5.80
C ASP A 139 -10.00 2.53 -5.59
N LEU A 140 -9.13 3.05 -6.45
CA LEU A 140 -7.68 2.86 -6.35
C LEU A 140 -7.01 4.02 -5.59
N TYR A 141 -6.21 3.65 -4.60
CA TYR A 141 -5.30 4.53 -3.87
C TYR A 141 -3.87 4.06 -4.09
N LEU A 142 -3.15 4.73 -4.97
CA LEU A 142 -1.76 4.44 -5.30
C LEU A 142 -0.83 5.36 -4.50
N LEU A 143 0.06 4.77 -3.72
CA LEU A 143 1.15 5.48 -3.04
C LEU A 143 2.47 5.21 -3.75
N GLN A 144 3.16 6.28 -4.13
CA GLN A 144 4.46 6.21 -4.78
C GLN A 144 5.39 7.33 -4.31
N ALA A 145 6.69 7.09 -4.39
CA ALA A 145 7.68 8.13 -4.18
C ALA A 145 7.78 9.03 -5.42
N PRO A 146 8.00 10.35 -5.24
CA PRO A 146 8.22 11.26 -6.36
C PRO A 146 9.47 10.84 -7.15
N ASN A 147 9.38 10.90 -8.48
CA ASN A 147 10.46 10.53 -9.40
C ASN A 147 11.02 9.10 -9.22
N SER A 148 10.25 8.18 -8.62
CA SER A 148 10.72 6.84 -8.23
C SER A 148 11.94 6.87 -7.28
N ASP A 149 12.16 7.98 -6.57
CA ASP A 149 13.24 8.10 -5.60
C ASP A 149 12.82 7.48 -4.27
N LEU A 150 13.26 6.24 -4.04
CA LEU A 150 13.02 5.49 -2.81
C LEU A 150 13.62 6.17 -1.57
N TYR A 151 14.46 7.19 -1.74
CA TYR A 151 15.06 7.96 -0.65
C TYR A 151 14.28 9.23 -0.29
N SER A 152 13.25 9.56 -1.07
CA SER A 152 12.43 10.74 -0.80
C SER A 152 11.61 10.59 0.48
N ARG A 153 11.54 11.67 1.25
CA ARG A 153 10.64 11.79 2.41
C ARG A 153 9.21 12.22 2.03
N SER A 154 8.98 12.54 0.76
CA SER A 154 7.65 12.90 0.26
C SER A 154 6.94 11.69 -0.35
N VAL A 155 5.61 11.66 -0.23
CA VAL A 155 4.77 10.61 -0.83
C VAL A 155 3.72 11.24 -1.71
N LEU A 156 3.47 10.61 -2.86
CA LEU A 156 2.37 10.96 -3.75
C LEU A 156 1.24 9.95 -3.58
N LEU A 157 0.03 10.43 -3.33
CA LEU A 157 -1.21 9.67 -3.40
C LEU A 157 -1.90 9.98 -4.72
N ASN A 158 -2.00 8.99 -5.61
CA ASN A 158 -2.62 9.14 -6.94
C ASN A 158 -2.04 10.32 -7.75
N GLY A 159 -0.75 10.63 -7.55
CA GLY A 159 -0.05 11.76 -8.18
C GLY A 159 -0.05 13.06 -7.37
N ASN A 160 -0.89 13.18 -6.35
CA ASN A 160 -0.95 14.34 -5.48
C ASN A 160 0.02 14.21 -4.31
N ARG A 161 0.85 15.23 -4.08
CA ARG A 161 1.79 15.24 -2.95
C ARG A 161 1.05 15.37 -1.63
N LEU A 162 1.23 14.38 -0.75
CA LEU A 162 0.72 14.42 0.60
C LEU A 162 1.58 15.34 1.47
N HIS A 163 0.93 16.30 2.11
CA HIS A 163 1.50 17.23 3.07
C HIS A 163 0.41 17.59 4.09
N LEU A 164 0.81 18.00 5.30
CA LEU A 164 -0.15 18.56 6.25
C LEU A 164 -0.66 19.89 5.71
N ASN A 165 -1.92 20.20 5.99
CA ASN A 165 -2.46 21.52 5.71
C ASN A 165 -1.74 22.57 6.60
N PRO A 166 -1.77 23.86 6.25
CA PRO A 166 -1.18 24.92 7.07
C PRO A 166 -1.69 24.97 8.52
N ASP A 167 -2.90 24.45 8.77
CA ASP A 167 -3.52 24.36 10.10
C ASP A 167 -3.15 23.05 10.85
N ASP A 168 -2.09 22.35 10.44
CA ASP A 168 -1.65 21.04 10.96
C ASP A 168 -2.69 19.92 10.87
N THR A 169 -3.75 20.13 10.08
CA THR A 169 -4.78 19.13 9.83
C THR A 169 -4.38 18.15 8.73
N LEU A 170 -4.94 16.93 8.80
CA LEU A 170 -4.73 15.92 7.77
C LEU A 170 -5.33 16.39 6.43
N PRO A 171 -4.59 16.27 5.31
CA PRO A 171 -5.13 16.53 3.98
C PRO A 171 -6.28 15.59 3.67
N ASN A 172 -7.09 15.96 2.68
CA ASN A 172 -8.11 15.06 2.19
C ASN A 172 -7.45 13.84 1.52
N LEU A 173 -7.54 12.67 2.16
CA LEU A 173 -7.05 11.40 1.63
C LEU A 173 -8.10 10.67 0.81
N ASN A 174 -9.34 11.19 0.71
CA ASN A 174 -10.43 10.58 -0.04
C ASN A 174 -10.40 11.02 -1.51
N ILE A 175 -9.30 10.71 -2.19
CA ILE A 175 -9.10 11.03 -3.61
C ILE A 175 -8.85 9.72 -4.38
N PRO A 176 -9.79 8.76 -4.37
CA PRO A 176 -9.63 7.52 -5.12
C PRO A 176 -9.64 7.78 -6.62
N VAL A 177 -8.82 7.03 -7.36
CA VAL A 177 -8.89 6.95 -8.82
C VAL A 177 -9.80 5.79 -9.16
N GLN A 178 -10.86 6.06 -9.92
CA GLN A 178 -11.77 5.02 -10.40
C GLN A 178 -11.08 4.17 -11.46
N VAL A 179 -10.94 2.88 -11.20
CA VAL A 179 -10.40 1.91 -12.16
C VAL A 179 -11.43 0.83 -12.45
N LYS A 180 -11.37 0.29 -13.67
CA LYS A 180 -12.24 -0.80 -14.14
C LYS A 180 -11.39 -1.87 -14.79
N ASP A 181 -11.69 -3.13 -14.47
CA ASP A 181 -11.12 -4.37 -15.03
C ASP A 181 -9.63 -4.61 -14.77
N ASN A 182 -8.77 -3.62 -15.03
CA ASN A 182 -7.33 -3.69 -14.79
C ASN A 182 -6.78 -2.35 -14.26
N PHE A 183 -5.61 -2.44 -13.64
CA PHE A 183 -4.84 -1.26 -13.26
C PHE A 183 -3.33 -1.55 -13.34
N THR A 184 -2.58 -0.52 -13.69
CA THR A 184 -1.13 -0.60 -13.82
C THR A 184 -0.46 -0.06 -12.57
N LEU A 185 0.40 -0.88 -11.96
CA LEU A 185 1.23 -0.50 -10.82
C LEU A 185 2.61 -0.05 -11.29
N PRO A 186 3.03 1.19 -11.01
CA PRO A 186 4.40 1.63 -11.22
C PRO A 186 5.43 0.78 -10.45
N PRO A 187 6.72 0.83 -10.82
CA PRO A 187 7.78 0.19 -10.05
C PRO A 187 7.82 0.75 -8.63
N TYR A 188 8.12 -0.11 -7.66
CA TYR A 188 8.25 0.28 -6.25
C TYR A 188 7.08 1.15 -5.77
N SER A 189 5.86 0.63 -5.93
CA SER A 189 4.63 1.31 -5.51
C SER A 189 3.78 0.44 -4.60
N TYR A 190 2.93 1.10 -3.83
CA TYR A 190 1.89 0.49 -3.02
C TYR A 190 0.53 0.86 -3.55
N PHE A 191 -0.42 -0.03 -3.36
CA PHE A 191 -1.79 0.29 -3.67
C PHE A 191 -2.74 -0.25 -2.60
N PHE A 192 -3.84 0.48 -2.44
CA PHE A 192 -5.04 0.02 -1.79
C PHE A 192 -6.17 0.14 -2.81
N LEU A 193 -6.97 -0.91 -2.92
CA LEU A 193 -8.08 -0.99 -3.85
C LEU A 193 -9.31 -1.36 -3.04
N VAL A 194 -10.31 -0.50 -3.06
CA VAL A 194 -11.60 -0.78 -2.43
C VAL A 194 -12.53 -1.37 -3.47
N ILE A 195 -13.00 -2.57 -3.18
CA ILE A 195 -13.89 -3.36 -4.02
C ILE A 195 -15.24 -3.41 -3.30
N PRO A 196 -16.30 -2.79 -3.85
CA PRO A 196 -17.64 -2.99 -3.32
C PRO A 196 -18.06 -4.42 -3.62
N THR A 197 -18.30 -5.23 -2.59
CA THR A 197 -19.00 -6.52 -2.78
C THR A 197 -20.48 -6.26 -2.50
N ALA A 198 -21.31 -6.55 -3.51
CA ALA A 198 -22.76 -6.49 -3.41
C ALA A 198 -23.29 -7.79 -2.80
#